data_AF-A0A846UFH9-F1
#
_entry.id   AF-A0A846UFH9-F1
#
_cell.length_a   1.000
_cell.length_b   1.000
_cell.length_c   1.000
_cell.angle_alpha   90.00
_cell.angle_beta   90.00
_cell.angle_gamma   90.00
#
_symmetry.space_group_name_H-M   'P 1'
#
loop_
_entity.id
_entity.type
_entity.pdbx_description
1 polymer ?
#
loop_
_entity_poly.entity_id
_entity_poly.type
_entity_poly.pdbx_seq_one_letter_code
_entity_poly.pdbx_strand_id
1 'polypeptide(L)'
;MKLSRTPIGLLIAGLCSTLAACGGDVGGNTPPAVDPPVETPADVKACFTVKPGLRYTISDPDRTYVAKSVFYTQEKFDGAVHPVQIEYFDVEGTSRAAALYFSVEADGVRFWGDYDYTPPDGVQATKSVYTGFLVPNTLAPTQTVTIKYIDNNYFTNGNVTADAEQETWTFEGHETLAMAGRSFPGACRFKIVNDAQPTAWTTVMWVAPGYGPIQYKFIDVDGTVRGVRNLASVTEP
;
A
#
# COMPACT_ATOMS: atom_id res chain seq x y z
N MET A 1 11.34 -68.26 14.71
CA MET A 1 12.77 -67.99 14.40
C MET A 1 13.29 -66.87 15.29
N LYS A 2 14.61 -66.81 15.54
CA LYS A 2 15.35 -65.60 15.99
C LYS A 2 15.39 -64.59 14.81
N LEU A 3 15.54 -63.26 14.89
CA LEU A 3 15.62 -62.20 15.93
C LEU A 3 15.23 -60.86 15.19
N SER A 4 15.31 -59.59 15.64
CA SER A 4 15.99 -58.91 16.76
C SER A 4 15.39 -57.50 17.05
N ARG A 5 15.78 -56.90 18.19
CA ARG A 5 15.88 -55.46 18.54
C ARG A 5 14.89 -54.40 18.00
N THR A 6 13.95 -54.03 18.86
CA THR A 6 13.44 -52.66 19.15
C THR A 6 14.41 -51.87 20.06
N PRO A 7 14.11 -50.64 20.58
CA PRO A 7 13.31 -49.49 20.09
C PRO A 7 14.04 -48.12 20.25
N ILE A 8 13.35 -46.99 19.98
CA ILE A 8 13.26 -45.74 20.81
C ILE A 8 12.31 -44.76 20.07
N GLY A 9 11.47 -43.94 20.70
CA GLY A 9 11.19 -43.85 22.15
C GLY A 9 10.63 -42.50 22.62
N LEU A 10 9.39 -42.19 22.22
CA LEU A 10 8.38 -41.33 22.91
C LEU A 10 8.73 -39.95 23.53
N LEU A 11 7.99 -38.93 23.05
CA LEU A 11 7.05 -38.05 23.78
C LEU A 11 7.43 -37.31 25.10
N ILE A 12 6.98 -36.03 25.11
CA ILE A 12 6.30 -35.28 26.20
C ILE A 12 7.09 -34.34 27.15
N ALA A 13 6.50 -33.14 27.31
CA ALA A 13 6.56 -32.14 28.39
C ALA A 13 7.85 -31.33 28.69
N GLY A 14 7.62 -30.01 28.79
CA GLY A 14 7.62 -29.39 30.13
C GLY A 14 8.64 -28.28 30.38
N LEU A 15 8.17 -27.04 30.53
CA LEU A 15 8.95 -26.02 31.24
C LEU A 15 8.92 -26.31 32.74
N CYS A 16 10.07 -26.19 33.41
CA CYS A 16 10.11 -25.62 34.76
C CYS A 16 11.48 -24.99 35.04
N SER A 17 11.55 -24.17 36.09
CA SER A 17 12.56 -23.13 36.24
C SER A 17 13.73 -23.49 37.16
N THR A 18 14.70 -22.56 37.22
CA THR A 18 15.78 -22.43 38.21
C THR A 18 16.98 -23.38 38.09
N LEU A 19 18.14 -22.79 37.79
CA LEU A 19 19.38 -23.11 38.50
C LEU A 19 19.88 -21.81 39.14
N ALA A 20 20.02 -21.80 40.46
CA ALA A 20 20.82 -20.80 41.17
C ALA A 20 22.07 -21.51 41.69
N ALA A 21 23.24 -21.07 41.25
CA ALA A 21 24.54 -21.59 41.70
C ALA A 21 25.54 -20.43 41.77
N CYS A 22 26.23 -20.30 42.91
CA CYS A 22 27.11 -19.18 43.19
C CYS A 22 28.58 -19.52 42.93
N GLY A 23 29.36 -18.50 42.53
CA GLY A 23 30.82 -18.49 42.66
C GLY A 23 31.60 -18.81 41.38
N GLY A 24 32.46 -17.88 40.98
CA GLY A 24 33.34 -18.04 39.80
C GLY A 24 33.72 -16.71 39.15
N ASP A 25 34.32 -15.79 39.91
CA ASP A 25 34.79 -14.51 39.36
C ASP A 25 36.06 -14.71 38.51
N VAL A 26 35.93 -14.52 37.19
CA VAL A 26 37.04 -14.43 36.24
C VAL A 26 36.68 -13.34 35.23
N GLY A 27 37.44 -12.25 35.21
CA GLY A 27 37.12 -11.04 34.45
C GLY A 27 37.01 -11.25 32.95
N GLY A 28 35.77 -11.28 32.45
CA GLY A 28 35.45 -11.33 31.03
C GLY A 28 34.34 -10.35 30.69
N ASN A 29 34.70 -9.08 30.44
CA ASN A 29 33.78 -8.00 30.04
C ASN A 29 33.23 -8.21 28.62
N THR A 30 32.47 -9.28 28.43
CA THR A 30 31.59 -9.48 27.28
C THR A 30 30.30 -8.74 27.61
N PRO A 31 29.91 -7.69 26.87
CA PRO A 31 28.60 -7.09 27.06
C PRO A 31 27.51 -8.15 26.88
N PRO A 32 26.37 -8.06 27.60
CA PRO A 32 25.21 -8.87 27.23
C PRO A 32 24.90 -8.62 25.76
N ALA A 33 24.56 -9.69 25.02
CA ALA A 33 24.19 -9.56 23.62
C ALA A 33 23.01 -8.59 23.52
N VAL A 34 23.24 -7.43 22.91
CA VAL A 34 22.19 -6.46 22.63
C VAL A 34 21.28 -7.11 21.60
N ASP A 35 20.00 -7.28 21.93
CA ASP A 35 19.02 -7.76 20.97
C ASP A 35 19.12 -6.93 19.68
N PRO A 36 19.05 -7.57 18.49
CA PRO A 36 19.07 -6.82 17.23
C PRO A 36 17.96 -5.76 17.29
N PRO A 37 18.23 -4.50 16.91
CA PRO A 37 17.23 -3.44 17.02
C PRO A 37 15.93 -3.89 16.37
N VAL A 38 14.84 -3.89 17.16
CA VAL A 38 13.50 -4.12 16.63
C VAL A 38 13.29 -3.08 15.54
N GLU A 39 13.19 -3.52 14.28
CA GLU A 39 12.98 -2.61 13.16
C GLU A 39 11.69 -1.84 13.43
N THR A 40 11.83 -0.54 13.73
CA THR A 40 10.68 0.32 13.97
C THR A 40 9.80 0.27 12.73
N PRO A 41 8.53 -0.19 12.84
CA PRO A 41 7.67 -0.30 11.68
C PRO A 41 7.52 1.07 11.01
N ALA A 42 7.49 1.09 9.69
CA ALA A 42 7.61 2.33 8.94
C ALA A 42 6.50 3.35 9.28
N ASP A 43 6.87 4.62 9.36
CA ASP A 43 5.91 5.73 9.32
C ASP A 43 5.00 5.59 8.09
N VAL A 44 3.70 5.89 8.20
CA VAL A 44 2.76 5.81 7.06
C VAL A 44 3.29 6.54 5.82
N LYS A 45 3.91 7.72 5.99
CA LYS A 45 4.49 8.50 4.88
C LYS A 45 5.73 7.85 4.24
N ALA A 46 6.43 6.97 4.94
CA ALA A 46 7.59 6.25 4.40
C ALA A 46 7.15 5.16 3.40
N CYS A 47 5.98 4.54 3.59
CA CYS A 47 5.38 3.65 2.59
C CYS A 47 5.06 4.39 1.27
N PHE A 48 4.54 5.62 1.36
CA PHE A 48 4.27 6.48 0.19
C PHE A 48 5.50 7.23 -0.35
N THR A 49 6.69 7.03 0.24
CA THR A 49 7.93 7.56 -0.33
C THR A 49 8.34 6.70 -1.53
N VAL A 50 8.47 7.29 -2.72
CA VAL A 50 8.73 6.57 -3.98
C VAL A 50 10.07 6.94 -4.60
N LYS A 51 10.72 5.98 -5.28
CA LYS A 51 11.92 6.23 -6.11
C LYS A 51 11.53 7.10 -7.33
N PRO A 52 12.11 8.30 -7.52
CA PRO A 52 11.85 9.11 -8.72
C PRO A 52 12.24 8.36 -10.00
N GLY A 53 11.41 8.43 -11.04
CA GLY A 53 11.66 7.76 -12.31
C GLY A 53 11.29 6.27 -12.35
N LEU A 54 10.88 5.67 -11.22
CA LEU A 54 10.47 4.27 -11.12
C LEU A 54 9.35 3.93 -12.10
N ARG A 55 9.46 2.74 -12.72
CA ARG A 55 8.43 2.16 -13.59
C ARG A 55 8.12 0.74 -13.16
N TYR A 56 6.84 0.37 -13.15
CA TYR A 56 6.43 -1.02 -12.97
C TYR A 56 5.13 -1.32 -13.70
N THR A 57 4.75 -2.59 -13.74
CA THR A 57 3.50 -3.04 -14.37
C THR A 57 2.63 -3.74 -13.34
N ILE A 58 1.31 -3.56 -13.43
CA ILE A 58 0.33 -4.22 -12.56
C ILE A 58 -0.56 -5.13 -13.42
N SER A 59 -0.70 -6.39 -13.02
CA SER A 59 -1.64 -7.34 -13.62
C SER A 59 -2.93 -7.44 -12.80
N ASP A 60 -4.07 -7.35 -13.48
CA ASP A 60 -5.39 -7.79 -13.01
C ASP A 60 -5.69 -9.10 -13.76
N PRO A 61 -5.59 -10.29 -13.13
CA PRO A 61 -5.77 -11.57 -13.82
C PRO A 61 -7.25 -11.90 -14.06
N ASP A 62 -8.15 -11.21 -13.34
CA ASP A 62 -9.59 -11.49 -13.30
C ASP A 62 -10.38 -10.70 -14.36
N ARG A 63 -9.71 -9.78 -15.09
CA ARG A 63 -10.33 -8.85 -16.06
C ARG A 63 -9.40 -8.54 -17.23
N THR A 64 -9.94 -7.91 -18.27
CA THR A 64 -9.16 -7.30 -19.37
C THR A 64 -8.34 -6.07 -18.98
N TYR A 65 -8.38 -5.66 -17.70
CA TYR A 65 -7.68 -4.49 -17.17
C TYR A 65 -6.19 -4.76 -17.01
N VAL A 66 -5.36 -4.38 -17.98
CA VAL A 66 -3.91 -4.42 -17.79
C VAL A 66 -3.39 -3.01 -17.54
N ALA A 67 -2.97 -2.75 -16.31
CA ALA A 67 -2.21 -1.55 -15.95
C ALA A 67 -0.77 -1.70 -16.47
N LYS A 68 -0.63 -1.49 -17.78
CA LYS A 68 0.56 -1.74 -18.61
C LYS A 68 1.81 -1.04 -18.10
N SER A 69 1.67 0.11 -17.46
CA SER A 69 2.75 0.78 -16.76
C SER A 69 2.21 1.77 -15.74
N VAL A 70 2.77 1.73 -14.54
CA VAL A 70 2.76 2.82 -13.56
C VAL A 70 4.12 3.53 -13.64
N PHE A 71 4.12 4.86 -13.65
CA PHE A 71 5.32 5.70 -13.74
C PHE A 71 5.27 6.83 -12.73
N TYR A 72 6.38 7.02 -12.00
CA TYR A 72 6.51 8.11 -11.02
C TYR A 72 7.42 9.23 -11.52
N THR A 73 6.87 10.43 -11.57
CA THR A 73 7.56 11.64 -12.03
C THR A 73 7.11 12.86 -11.21
N GLN A 74 7.52 14.06 -11.62
CA GLN A 74 6.99 15.32 -11.11
C GLN A 74 6.39 16.12 -12.26
N GLU A 75 5.21 16.70 -12.04
CA GLU A 75 4.45 17.45 -13.04
C GLU A 75 3.77 18.66 -12.41
N LYS A 76 3.27 19.58 -13.25
CA LYS A 76 2.56 20.77 -12.78
C LYS A 76 1.07 20.49 -12.61
N PHE A 77 0.59 20.47 -11.37
CA PHE A 77 -0.83 20.36 -11.01
C PHE A 77 -1.27 21.58 -10.20
N ASP A 78 -2.46 22.09 -10.49
CA ASP A 78 -3.10 23.28 -9.89
C ASP A 78 -2.22 24.52 -9.62
N GLY A 79 -1.17 24.72 -10.43
CA GLY A 79 -0.27 25.88 -10.32
C GLY A 79 1.11 25.57 -9.72
N ALA A 80 1.25 24.50 -8.95
CA ALA A 80 2.50 24.06 -8.32
C ALA A 80 3.03 22.76 -8.96
N VAL A 81 4.22 22.31 -8.55
CA VAL A 81 4.84 21.06 -9.03
C VAL A 81 4.71 19.99 -7.96
N HIS A 82 4.14 18.84 -8.32
CA HIS A 82 3.84 17.75 -7.40
C HIS A 82 4.40 16.41 -7.95
N PRO A 83 4.80 15.48 -7.06
CA PRO A 83 4.88 14.06 -7.39
C PRO A 83 3.56 13.56 -7.99
N VAL A 84 3.68 12.73 -9.03
CA VAL A 84 2.54 12.12 -9.71
C VAL A 84 2.79 10.62 -9.94
N GLN A 85 1.75 9.82 -9.72
CA GLN A 85 1.64 8.42 -10.11
C GLN A 85 0.78 8.35 -11.39
N ILE A 86 1.41 8.10 -12.54
CA ILE A 86 0.71 7.96 -13.82
C ILE A 86 0.52 6.49 -14.14
N GLU A 87 -0.72 6.02 -14.18
CA GLU A 87 -1.07 4.66 -14.56
C GLU A 87 -1.64 4.64 -15.98
N TYR A 88 -1.22 3.66 -16.79
CA TYR A 88 -1.72 3.44 -18.15
C TYR A 88 -2.49 2.12 -18.24
N PHE A 89 -3.71 2.17 -18.77
CA PHE A 89 -4.65 1.05 -18.80
C PHE A 89 -4.92 0.59 -20.24
N ASP A 90 -4.82 -0.71 -20.47
CA ASP A 90 -5.66 -1.35 -21.48
C ASP A 90 -7.06 -1.58 -20.88
N VAL A 91 -8.02 -0.76 -21.27
CA VAL A 91 -9.45 -1.08 -21.18
C VAL A 91 -10.14 -0.68 -22.48
N GLU A 92 -11.00 -1.55 -22.99
CA GLU A 92 -11.78 -1.28 -24.19
C GLU A 92 -12.94 -0.32 -23.86
N GLY A 93 -12.69 0.99 -24.05
CA GLY A 93 -13.76 2.01 -24.14
C GLY A 93 -14.04 2.88 -22.91
N THR A 94 -13.30 2.78 -21.79
CA THR A 94 -13.60 3.58 -20.57
C THR A 94 -12.50 4.51 -20.07
N SER A 95 -11.27 4.06 -19.81
CA SER A 95 -10.13 4.93 -19.49
C SER A 95 -8.83 4.35 -20.07
N ARG A 96 -7.89 5.21 -20.46
CA ARG A 96 -6.55 4.84 -20.96
C ARG A 96 -5.43 5.22 -20.01
N ALA A 97 -5.62 6.23 -19.18
CA ALA A 97 -4.66 6.60 -18.16
C ALA A 97 -5.34 7.37 -17.04
N ALA A 98 -4.77 7.28 -15.84
CA ALA A 98 -5.04 8.19 -14.74
C ALA A 98 -3.72 8.75 -14.20
N ALA A 99 -3.74 9.99 -13.69
CA ALA A 99 -2.58 10.65 -13.11
C ALA A 99 -2.94 11.19 -11.73
N LEU A 100 -2.46 10.53 -10.67
CA LEU A 100 -2.78 10.86 -9.27
C LEU A 100 -1.66 11.72 -8.65
N TYR A 101 -2.01 12.92 -8.19
CA TYR A 101 -1.07 13.89 -7.65
C TYR A 101 -1.08 13.87 -6.12
N PHE A 102 0.08 13.65 -5.50
CA PHE A 102 0.21 13.50 -4.05
C PHE A 102 1.51 14.11 -3.52
N SER A 103 1.66 14.23 -2.20
CA SER A 103 2.89 14.71 -1.57
C SER A 103 3.09 14.07 -0.20
N VAL A 104 4.32 13.65 0.07
CA VAL A 104 4.77 13.20 1.40
C VAL A 104 5.15 14.45 2.20
N GLU A 105 4.40 14.74 3.24
CA GLU A 105 4.53 15.93 4.09
C GLU A 105 4.95 15.53 5.51
N ALA A 106 5.15 16.51 6.40
CA ALA A 106 5.62 16.24 7.76
C ALA A 106 4.52 15.56 8.63
N ASP A 107 3.28 15.97 8.41
CA ASP A 107 2.04 15.59 9.09
C ASP A 107 1.33 14.37 8.47
N GLY A 108 1.59 14.05 7.20
CA GLY A 108 0.90 12.96 6.50
C GLY A 108 1.29 12.79 5.03
N VAL A 109 0.39 12.14 4.30
CA VAL A 109 0.41 12.04 2.83
C VAL A 109 -0.80 12.79 2.30
N ARG A 110 -0.55 13.90 1.62
CA ARG A 110 -1.59 14.74 1.03
C ARG A 110 -1.88 14.28 -0.38
N PHE A 111 -3.16 14.17 -0.72
CA PHE A 111 -3.60 13.96 -2.10
C PHE A 111 -4.19 15.27 -2.61
N TRP A 112 -3.73 15.72 -3.77
CA TRP A 112 -4.11 17.01 -4.37
C TRP A 112 -5.25 16.87 -5.38
N GLY A 113 -5.44 15.67 -5.91
CA GLY A 113 -6.39 15.38 -6.97
C GLY A 113 -5.79 14.52 -8.07
N ASP A 114 -6.52 14.42 -9.18
CA ASP A 114 -6.15 13.55 -10.30
C ASP A 114 -6.58 14.13 -11.67
N TYR A 115 -6.12 13.47 -12.73
CA TYR A 115 -6.74 13.50 -14.05
C TYR A 115 -7.13 12.09 -14.47
N ASP A 116 -8.30 11.94 -15.08
CA ASP A 116 -8.78 10.72 -15.72
C ASP A 116 -8.86 10.95 -17.25
N TYR A 117 -8.31 10.05 -18.07
CA TYR A 117 -8.19 10.22 -19.54
C TYR A 117 -8.96 9.15 -20.32
N THR A 118 -10.02 9.55 -21.03
CA THR A 118 -10.91 8.64 -21.77
C THR A 118 -10.39 8.26 -23.17
N PRO A 119 -10.78 7.09 -23.71
CA PRO A 119 -10.57 6.73 -25.11
C PRO A 119 -11.51 7.52 -26.04
N PRO A 120 -11.24 7.59 -27.36
CA PRO A 120 -10.13 6.95 -28.07
C PRO A 120 -8.85 7.79 -28.13
N ASP A 121 -8.93 9.09 -27.86
CA ASP A 121 -7.87 10.05 -28.22
C ASP A 121 -6.95 10.44 -27.05
N GLY A 122 -7.19 9.93 -25.84
CA GLY A 122 -6.46 10.36 -24.63
C GLY A 122 -6.85 11.76 -24.18
N VAL A 123 -8.10 12.17 -24.47
CA VAL A 123 -8.67 13.42 -23.99
C VAL A 123 -8.94 13.29 -22.50
N GLN A 124 -8.59 14.33 -21.73
CA GLN A 124 -8.95 14.42 -20.32
C GLN A 124 -10.48 14.37 -20.19
N ALA A 125 -11.02 13.44 -19.42
CA ALA A 125 -12.44 13.39 -19.10
C ALA A 125 -12.76 14.36 -17.96
N THR A 126 -11.97 14.25 -16.91
CA THR A 126 -12.14 14.94 -15.62
C THR A 126 -10.77 15.41 -15.12
N LYS A 127 -10.75 16.56 -14.45
CA LYS A 127 -9.72 16.92 -13.46
C LYS A 127 -10.43 16.99 -12.12
N SER A 128 -9.94 16.25 -11.14
CA SER A 128 -10.49 16.20 -9.79
C SER A 128 -9.52 16.98 -8.90
N VAL A 129 -9.97 17.91 -8.06
CA VAL A 129 -9.08 18.72 -7.18
C VAL A 129 -9.54 18.59 -5.74
N TYR A 130 -8.74 17.86 -4.95
CA TYR A 130 -9.10 17.49 -3.59
C TYR A 130 -8.68 18.58 -2.60
N THR A 131 -9.67 19.24 -2.01
CA THR A 131 -9.47 20.21 -0.93
C THR A 131 -9.54 19.50 0.41
N GLY A 132 -8.39 19.25 1.03
CA GLY A 132 -8.27 18.77 2.42
C GLY A 132 -7.91 17.29 2.61
N PHE A 133 -7.74 16.51 1.53
CA PHE A 133 -7.39 15.09 1.62
C PHE A 133 -5.98 14.91 2.21
N LEU A 134 -5.90 14.37 3.42
CA LEU A 134 -4.65 14.07 4.13
C LEU A 134 -4.77 12.75 4.89
N VAL A 135 -3.92 11.77 4.56
CA VAL A 135 -3.72 10.57 5.37
C VAL A 135 -2.69 10.89 6.46
N PRO A 136 -3.06 10.98 7.75
CA PRO A 136 -2.16 11.49 8.78
C PRO A 136 -1.09 10.46 9.16
N ASN A 137 0.15 10.91 9.33
CA ASN A 137 1.30 10.08 9.66
C ASN A 137 1.25 9.50 11.10
N THR A 138 0.29 9.95 11.91
CA THR A 138 0.09 9.49 13.30
C THR A 138 -0.73 8.19 13.41
N LEU A 139 -1.17 7.60 12.29
CA LEU A 139 -1.87 6.32 12.29
C LEU A 139 -0.93 5.19 12.73
N ALA A 140 -1.23 4.58 13.88
CA ALA A 140 -0.65 3.32 14.29
C ALA A 140 -1.43 2.13 13.67
N PRO A 141 -0.84 0.91 13.60
CA PRO A 141 -1.56 -0.27 13.13
C PRO A 141 -2.89 -0.51 13.85
N THR A 142 -3.89 -1.00 13.11
CA THR A 142 -5.32 -1.13 13.48
C THR A 142 -6.09 0.17 13.70
N GLN A 143 -5.46 1.35 13.63
CA GLN A 143 -6.18 2.61 13.74
C GLN A 143 -6.87 3.01 12.43
N THR A 144 -7.89 3.84 12.57
CA THR A 144 -8.74 4.31 11.48
C THR A 144 -8.84 5.83 11.53
N VAL A 145 -8.78 6.47 10.36
CA VAL A 145 -9.14 7.87 10.15
C VAL A 145 -10.34 7.96 9.21
N THR A 146 -11.24 8.90 9.45
CA THR A 146 -12.24 9.33 8.48
C THR A 146 -11.78 10.64 7.87
N ILE A 147 -11.34 10.59 6.61
CA ILE A 147 -10.89 11.73 5.81
C ILE A 147 -12.13 12.37 5.20
N LYS A 148 -12.23 13.69 5.28
CA LYS A 148 -13.30 14.49 4.66
C LYS A 148 -12.65 15.54 3.79
N TYR A 149 -13.08 15.63 2.54
CA TYR A 149 -12.53 16.56 1.57
C TYR A 149 -13.63 17.06 0.63
N ILE A 150 -13.35 18.12 -0.11
CA ILE A 150 -14.19 18.53 -1.24
C ILE A 150 -13.44 18.13 -2.49
N ASP A 151 -14.05 17.30 -3.34
CA ASP A 151 -13.56 17.07 -4.69
C ASP A 151 -14.18 18.06 -5.66
N ASN A 152 -13.34 18.80 -6.39
CA ASN A 152 -13.79 19.77 -7.39
C ASN A 152 -13.53 19.18 -8.77
N ASN A 153 -14.58 18.61 -9.36
CA ASN A 153 -14.54 17.89 -10.63
C ASN A 153 -14.76 18.86 -11.80
N TYR A 154 -13.75 19.06 -12.63
CA TYR A 154 -13.79 19.89 -13.84
C TYR A 154 -13.83 18.98 -15.08
N PHE A 155 -14.94 19.00 -15.80
CA PHE A 155 -15.18 18.15 -16.96
C PHE A 155 -14.87 18.86 -18.29
N THR A 156 -14.43 18.13 -19.30
CA THR A 156 -14.05 18.71 -20.62
C THR A 156 -15.22 19.33 -21.42
N ASN A 157 -16.48 19.10 -21.01
CA ASN A 157 -17.63 19.84 -21.53
C ASN A 157 -17.81 21.25 -20.90
N GLY A 158 -16.95 21.65 -19.95
CA GLY A 158 -17.01 22.91 -19.23
C GLY A 158 -17.85 22.88 -17.95
N ASN A 159 -18.46 21.75 -17.59
CA ASN A 159 -19.14 21.60 -16.31
C ASN A 159 -18.13 21.55 -15.16
N VAL A 160 -18.55 22.02 -13.99
CA VAL A 160 -17.84 21.86 -12.72
C VAL A 160 -18.82 21.36 -11.67
N THR A 161 -18.46 20.31 -10.93
CA THR A 161 -19.14 19.92 -9.68
C THR A 161 -18.19 20.04 -8.50
N ALA A 162 -18.74 20.17 -7.30
CA ALA A 162 -18.00 20.31 -6.06
C ALA A 162 -18.66 19.38 -5.03
N ASP A 163 -18.08 18.21 -4.85
CA ASP A 163 -18.70 17.06 -4.22
C ASP A 163 -18.07 16.81 -2.85
N ALA A 164 -18.90 16.60 -1.84
CA ALA A 164 -18.48 16.50 -0.45
C ALA A 164 -18.17 15.04 -0.07
N GLU A 165 -16.94 14.63 -0.37
CA GLU A 165 -16.49 13.25 -0.22
C GLU A 165 -16.02 12.90 1.20
N GLN A 166 -16.17 11.62 1.53
CA GLN A 166 -15.70 11.06 2.80
C GLN A 166 -15.18 9.64 2.58
N GLU A 167 -13.96 9.39 3.04
CA GLU A 167 -13.36 8.06 3.04
C GLU A 167 -12.87 7.66 4.43
N THR A 168 -13.15 6.42 4.82
CA THR A 168 -12.63 5.81 6.04
C THR A 168 -11.47 4.89 5.70
N TRP A 169 -10.27 5.29 6.12
CA TRP A 169 -9.01 4.56 5.94
C TRP A 169 -8.59 3.91 7.25
N THR A 170 -8.56 2.57 7.29
CA THR A 170 -7.91 1.80 8.36
C THR A 170 -6.50 1.44 7.94
N PHE A 171 -5.49 1.83 8.72
CA PHE A 171 -4.13 1.31 8.59
C PHE A 171 -4.05 -0.04 9.31
N GLU A 172 -4.04 -1.15 8.57
CA GLU A 172 -4.10 -2.48 9.16
C GLU A 172 -2.72 -2.94 9.69
N GLY A 173 -1.64 -2.31 9.23
CA GLY A 173 -0.27 -2.53 9.71
C GLY A 173 0.71 -2.80 8.59
N HIS A 174 1.76 -3.56 8.89
CA HIS A 174 2.84 -3.90 7.96
C HIS A 174 2.90 -5.39 7.69
N GLU A 175 3.26 -5.77 6.47
CA GLU A 175 3.63 -7.14 6.13
C GLU A 175 4.80 -7.18 5.12
N THR A 176 5.35 -8.37 4.89
CA THR A 176 6.37 -8.61 3.85
C THR A 176 5.71 -9.30 2.67
N LEU A 177 5.62 -8.61 1.53
CA LEU A 177 5.05 -9.16 0.30
C LEU A 177 6.13 -9.78 -0.59
N ALA A 178 5.80 -10.87 -1.28
CA ALA A 178 6.66 -11.52 -2.27
C ALA A 178 5.93 -11.59 -3.62
N MET A 179 6.39 -10.81 -4.60
CA MET A 179 5.77 -10.67 -5.93
C MET A 179 6.78 -10.16 -6.95
N ALA A 180 6.52 -10.32 -8.26
CA ALA A 180 7.44 -9.95 -9.35
C ALA A 180 8.89 -10.47 -9.19
N GLY A 181 9.08 -11.62 -8.52
CA GLY A 181 10.42 -12.18 -8.21
C GLY A 181 11.21 -11.43 -7.14
N ARG A 182 10.56 -10.52 -6.39
CA ARG A 182 11.15 -9.62 -5.40
C ARG A 182 10.46 -9.77 -4.04
N SER A 183 11.12 -9.29 -2.98
CA SER A 183 10.55 -9.16 -1.64
C SER A 183 10.41 -7.68 -1.28
N PHE A 184 9.30 -7.33 -0.64
CA PHE A 184 8.93 -5.99 -0.21
C PHE A 184 8.65 -6.02 1.30
N PRO A 185 9.69 -5.95 2.15
CA PRO A 185 9.53 -5.88 3.59
C PRO A 185 8.90 -4.54 3.99
N GLY A 186 8.07 -4.55 5.05
CA GLY A 186 7.47 -3.34 5.58
C GLY A 186 6.49 -2.64 4.62
N ALA A 187 5.78 -3.39 3.78
CA ALA A 187 4.69 -2.83 2.99
C ALA A 187 3.51 -2.48 3.92
N CYS A 188 3.04 -1.23 3.90
CA CYS A 188 1.86 -0.80 4.63
C CYS A 188 0.60 -1.38 3.96
N ARG A 189 -0.26 -2.04 4.74
CA ARG A 189 -1.59 -2.49 4.32
C ARG A 189 -2.66 -1.52 4.82
N PHE A 190 -3.49 -1.03 3.91
CA PHE A 190 -4.64 -0.17 4.21
C PHE A 190 -5.94 -0.82 3.73
N LYS A 191 -7.02 -0.66 4.51
CA LYS A 191 -8.41 -0.86 4.06
C LYS A 191 -9.07 0.50 3.90
N ILE A 192 -9.68 0.73 2.75
CA ILE A 192 -10.34 1.97 2.37
C ILE A 192 -11.81 1.67 2.05
N VAL A 193 -12.69 2.49 2.63
CA VAL A 193 -14.14 2.50 2.36
C VAL A 193 -14.51 3.93 1.98
N ASN A 194 -15.16 4.13 0.83
CA ASN A 194 -15.82 5.39 0.55
C ASN A 194 -17.17 5.41 1.29
N ASP A 195 -17.33 6.36 2.22
CA ASP A 195 -18.50 6.48 3.08
C ASP A 195 -19.65 7.26 2.42
N ALA A 196 -19.35 8.08 1.41
CA ALA A 196 -20.35 8.77 0.60
C ALA A 196 -21.11 7.80 -0.33
N GLN A 197 -20.45 6.69 -0.72
CA GLN A 197 -20.98 5.63 -1.55
C GLN A 197 -20.95 4.28 -0.79
N PRO A 198 -21.79 4.08 0.26
CA PRO A 198 -21.75 2.88 1.10
C PRO A 198 -22.18 1.58 0.38
N THR A 199 -22.60 1.66 -0.89
CA THR A 199 -22.84 0.51 -1.78
C THR A 199 -21.67 0.22 -2.74
N ALA A 200 -20.58 0.99 -2.67
CA ALA A 200 -19.35 0.72 -3.41
C ALA A 200 -18.54 -0.42 -2.77
N TRP A 201 -17.52 -0.89 -3.50
CA TRP A 201 -16.59 -1.90 -2.99
C TRP A 201 -15.62 -1.32 -1.96
N THR A 202 -15.22 -2.13 -0.98
CA THR A 202 -14.02 -1.87 -0.18
C THR A 202 -12.79 -2.07 -1.06
N THR A 203 -11.82 -1.17 -0.95
CA THR A 203 -10.47 -1.37 -1.53
C THR A 203 -9.49 -1.71 -0.41
N VAL A 204 -8.73 -2.79 -0.56
CA VAL A 204 -7.55 -3.06 0.27
C VAL A 204 -6.32 -2.78 -0.59
N MET A 205 -5.40 -1.95 -0.10
CA MET A 205 -4.21 -1.49 -0.83
C MET A 205 -2.95 -1.79 -0.04
N TRP A 206 -1.89 -2.22 -0.73
CA TRP A 206 -0.57 -2.40 -0.15
C TRP A 206 0.43 -1.44 -0.79
N VAL A 207 1.13 -0.68 0.05
CA VAL A 207 2.03 0.40 -0.34
C VAL A 207 3.42 0.09 0.20
N ALA A 208 4.37 -0.16 -0.70
CA ALA A 208 5.73 -0.56 -0.32
C ALA A 208 6.70 0.63 -0.32
N PRO A 209 7.48 0.84 0.76
CA PRO A 209 8.51 1.88 0.81
C PRO A 209 9.47 1.83 -0.39
N GLY A 210 9.64 2.97 -1.05
CA GLY A 210 10.42 3.11 -2.29
C GLY A 210 9.67 2.79 -3.58
N TYR A 211 8.46 2.20 -3.51
CA TYR A 211 7.69 1.76 -4.68
C TYR A 211 6.27 2.34 -4.76
N GLY A 212 5.63 2.70 -3.64
CA GLY A 212 4.22 3.14 -3.64
C GLY A 212 3.26 1.95 -3.71
N PRO A 213 2.01 2.13 -4.19
CA PRO A 213 1.02 1.06 -4.28
C PRO A 213 1.41 -0.08 -5.22
N ILE A 214 1.67 -1.27 -4.67
CA ILE A 214 2.10 -2.47 -5.40
C ILE A 214 1.04 -3.57 -5.50
N GLN A 215 -0.04 -3.47 -4.71
CA GLN A 215 -1.15 -4.43 -4.77
C GLN A 215 -2.47 -3.75 -4.40
N TYR A 216 -3.55 -4.14 -5.07
CA TYR A 216 -4.92 -3.76 -4.71
C TYR A 216 -5.83 -5.00 -4.72
N LYS A 217 -6.81 -5.03 -3.82
CA LYS A 217 -7.85 -6.05 -3.77
C LYS A 217 -9.20 -5.37 -3.58
N PHE A 218 -10.11 -5.60 -4.52
CA PHE A 218 -11.46 -5.03 -4.48
C PHE A 218 -12.44 -6.05 -3.93
N ILE A 219 -13.28 -5.63 -3.00
CA ILE A 219 -14.21 -6.50 -2.26
C ILE A 219 -15.59 -5.86 -2.33
N ASP A 220 -16.52 -6.51 -3.01
CA ASP A 220 -17.93 -6.07 -3.10
C ASP A 220 -18.61 -6.15 -1.71
N VAL A 221 -19.75 -5.49 -1.54
CA VAL A 221 -20.42 -5.25 -0.24
C VAL A 221 -20.81 -6.55 0.50
N ASP A 222 -20.99 -7.65 -0.22
CA ASP A 222 -21.27 -8.99 0.31
C ASP A 222 -20.02 -9.72 0.85
N GLY A 223 -18.83 -9.15 0.66
CA GLY A 223 -17.54 -9.76 0.97
C GLY A 223 -16.89 -10.51 -0.20
N THR A 224 -17.52 -10.58 -1.37
CA THR A 224 -16.98 -11.25 -2.55
C THR A 224 -15.77 -10.49 -3.09
N VAL A 225 -14.67 -11.21 -3.37
CA VAL A 225 -13.49 -10.61 -4.00
C VAL A 225 -13.76 -10.39 -5.49
N ARG A 226 -13.81 -9.13 -5.90
CA ARG A 226 -14.17 -8.68 -7.25
C ARG A 226 -12.99 -8.71 -8.24
N GLY A 227 -11.77 -8.67 -7.72
CA GLY A 227 -10.52 -8.77 -8.47
C GLY A 227 -9.30 -8.43 -7.60
N VAL A 228 -8.12 -8.96 -7.96
CA VAL A 228 -6.85 -8.67 -7.27
C VAL A 228 -5.78 -8.21 -8.26
N ARG A 229 -5.34 -6.97 -8.10
CA ARG A 229 -4.25 -6.36 -8.89
C ARG A 229 -2.92 -6.52 -8.19
N ASN A 230 -1.90 -7.00 -8.91
CA ASN A 230 -0.60 -7.32 -8.34
C ASN A 230 0.54 -6.75 -9.19
N LEU A 231 1.64 -6.35 -8.54
CA LEU A 231 2.90 -6.02 -9.20
C LEU A 231 3.41 -7.21 -10.03
N ALA A 232 3.54 -7.01 -11.34
CA ALA A 232 3.95 -8.05 -12.29
C ALA A 232 5.43 -7.93 -12.70
N SER A 233 5.94 -6.71 -12.89
CA SER A 233 7.36 -6.46 -13.19
C SER A 233 7.79 -5.06 -12.74
N VAL A 234 9.09 -4.85 -12.48
CA VAL A 234 9.67 -3.56 -12.07
C VAL A 234 10.90 -3.22 -12.89
N THR A 235 10.93 -2.03 -13.44
CA THR A 235 12.10 -1.37 -14.04
C THR A 235 12.51 -0.21 -13.15
N GLU A 236 13.66 -0.35 -12.50
CA GLU A 236 14.26 0.73 -11.69
C GLU A 236 15.01 1.74 -12.61
N PRO A 237 15.25 2.98 -12.13
CA PRO A 237 15.97 4.02 -12.89
C PRO A 237 17.45 3.68 -13.13
#